data_AF-E6V1P3-F1
#
_entry.id   AF-E6V1P3-F1
#
_cell.length_a   1.000
_cell.length_b   1.000
_cell.length_c   1.000
_cell.angle_alpha   90.00
_cell.angle_beta   90.00
_cell.angle_gamma   90.00
#
_symmetry.space_group_name_H-M   'P 1'
#
loop_
_entity.id
_entity.type
_entity.pdbx_description
1 polymer ?
#
loop_
_entity_poly.entity_id
_entity_poly.type
_entity_poly.pdbx_seq_one_letter_code
_entity_poly.pdbx_strand_id
1 'polypeptide(L)' 'MTRSEFNALSKRARLRATLSRDAAYMVLVGGVRPGIAAREVGTTPQALTNTLRKLRDAMKESTAHSRTHAAADHHVGS' A
#
# COMPACT_ATOMS: atom_id res chain seq x y z
N MET A 1 4.53 3.54 8.01
CA MET A 1 3.88 4.47 7.06
C MET A 1 2.83 5.27 7.81
N THR A 2 2.48 6.44 7.30
CA THR A 2 1.41 7.29 7.87
C THR A 2 0.04 6.92 7.29
N ARG A 3 -1.03 7.37 7.95
CA ARG A 3 -2.41 7.20 7.47
C ARG A 3 -2.63 7.76 6.06
N SER A 4 -2.01 8.90 5.76
CA SER A 4 -2.10 9.56 4.45
C SER A 4 -1.42 8.75 3.35
N GLU A 5 -0.22 8.22 3.62
CA GLU A 5 0.49 7.33 2.69
C GLU A 5 -0.30 6.05 2.41
N PHE A 6 -0.86 5.43 3.45
CA PHE A 6 -1.70 4.25 3.30
C PHE A 6 -2.95 4.52 2.44
N ASN A 7 -3.59 5.67 2.64
CA ASN A 7 -4.78 6.04 1.87
C ASN A 7 -4.43 6.30 0.40
N ALA A 8 -3.34 7.01 0.12
CA ALA A 8 -2.84 7.21 -1.24
C ALA A 8 -2.50 5.87 -1.92
N LEU A 9 -1.81 4.97 -1.22
CA LEU A 9 -1.47 3.64 -1.71
C LEU A 9 -2.71 2.77 -1.96
N SER A 10 -3.69 2.81 -1.04
CA SER A 10 -4.94 2.06 -1.17
C SER A 10 -5.76 2.51 -2.38
N LYS A 11 -5.81 3.82 -2.63
CA LYS A 11 -6.44 4.40 -3.83
C LYS A 11 -5.73 3.93 -5.10
N ARG A 12 -4.39 3.98 -5.12
CA ARG A 12 -3.58 3.54 -6.27
C ARG A 12 -3.75 2.05 -6.57
N ALA A 13 -3.75 1.22 -5.52
CA ALA A 13 -4.01 -0.22 -5.62
C ALA A 13 -5.47 -0.57 -5.97
N ARG A 14 -6.34 0.44 -6.14
CA ARG A 14 -7.79 0.30 -6.38
C ARG A 14 -8.46 -0.66 -5.41
N LEU A 15 -8.03 -0.63 -4.15
CA LEU A 15 -8.58 -1.50 -3.12
C LEU A 15 -9.96 -0.98 -2.68
N ARG A 16 -10.96 -1.87 -2.73
CA ARG A 16 -12.25 -1.60 -2.12
C ARG A 16 -12.10 -1.46 -0.59
N ALA A 17 -12.99 -0.66 0.01
CA ALA A 17 -13.13 -0.62 1.46
C ALA A 17 -13.69 -1.97 1.94
N THR A 18 -12.83 -2.81 2.50
CA THR A 18 -13.16 -4.14 3.02
C THR A 18 -12.51 -4.33 4.39
N LEU A 19 -12.99 -5.31 5.17
CA LEU A 19 -12.40 -5.68 6.46
C LEU A 19 -10.89 -6.03 6.32
N SER A 20 -10.49 -6.61 5.19
CA SER A 20 -9.08 -6.90 4.91
C SER A 20 -8.23 -5.63 4.69
N ARG A 21 -8.83 -4.53 4.21
CA ARG A 21 -8.16 -3.22 4.12
C ARG A 21 -7.90 -2.64 5.51
N ASP A 22 -8.88 -2.76 6.40
CA ASP A 22 -8.75 -2.26 7.77
C ASP A 22 -7.71 -3.05 8.57
N ALA A 23 -7.71 -4.38 8.41
CA ALA A 23 -6.66 -5.23 8.97
C ALA A 23 -5.28 -4.88 8.38
N ALA A 24 -5.18 -4.59 7.07
CA ALA A 24 -3.93 -4.15 6.46
C ALA A 24 -3.45 -2.80 7.01
N TYR A 25 -4.37 -1.87 7.32
CA TYR A 25 -4.05 -0.60 7.97
C TYR A 25 -3.43 -0.83 9.36
N MET A 26 -4.00 -1.70 10.17
CA MET A 26 -3.45 -2.04 11.50
C MET A 26 -2.03 -2.62 11.41
N VAL A 27 -1.76 -3.46 10.40
CA VAL A 27 -0.43 -4.04 10.19
C VAL A 27 0.58 -2.99 9.77
N LEU A 28 0.21 -2.14 8.82
CA LEU A 28 1.14 -1.26 8.12
C LEU A 28 1.36 0.10 8.79
N VAL A 29 0.33 0.61 9.47
CA VAL A 29 0.37 1.86 10.25
C VAL A 29 0.56 1.57 11.74
N GLY A 30 -0.16 0.58 12.27
CA GLY A 30 -0.12 0.21 13.69
C GLY A 30 0.97 -0.79 14.07
N GLY A 31 1.69 -1.39 13.11
CA GLY A 31 2.73 -2.39 13.38
C GLY A 31 2.20 -3.71 13.95
N VAL A 32 0.89 -3.94 13.88
CA VAL A 32 0.25 -5.14 14.43
C VAL A 32 0.63 -6.37 13.61
N ARG A 33 0.78 -7.53 14.26
CA ARG A 33 1.03 -8.80 13.55
C ARG A 33 -0.18 -9.15 12.67
N PRO A 34 0.01 -9.62 11.41
CA PRO A 34 -1.08 -9.92 10.48
C PRO A 34 -2.13 -10.90 11.04
N GLY A 35 -1.68 -11.90 11.79
CA GLY A 35 -2.58 -12.88 12.41
C GLY A 35 -3.49 -12.26 13.49
N ILE A 36 -3.00 -11.26 14.22
CA ILE A 36 -3.80 -10.54 15.22
C ILE A 36 -4.73 -9.57 14.50
N ALA A 37 -4.21 -8.74 13.59
CA ALA A 37 -5.03 -7.81 12.82
C ALA A 37 -6.17 -8.50 12.04
N ALA A 38 -5.93 -9.69 11.49
CA ALA A 38 -6.99 -10.46 10.84
C ALA A 38 -8.12 -10.84 11.81
N ARG A 39 -7.76 -11.27 13.02
CA ARG A 39 -8.71 -11.68 14.07
C ARG A 39 -9.48 -10.48 14.63
N GLU A 40 -8.79 -9.37 14.87
CA GLU A 40 -9.39 -8.13 15.41
C GLU A 40 -10.50 -7.59 14.51
N VAL A 41 -10.32 -7.68 13.18
CA VAL A 41 -11.29 -7.17 12.19
C VAL A 41 -12.24 -8.27 11.69
N GLY A 42 -12.08 -9.51 12.16
CA GLY A 42 -12.91 -10.64 11.72
C GLY A 42 -12.72 -11.02 10.24
N THR A 43 -11.55 -10.77 9.66
CA THR A 43 -11.23 -11.13 8.27
C THR A 43 -10.41 -12.42 8.21
N THR A 44 -10.40 -13.09 7.06
CA THR A 44 -9.58 -14.30 6.89
C THR A 44 -8.10 -13.93 6.65
N PRO A 45 -7.14 -14.73 7.18
CA PRO A 45 -5.71 -14.51 6.94
C PRO A 45 -5.35 -14.49 5.45
N GLN A 46 -6.05 -15.29 4.64
CA GLN A 46 -5.87 -15.34 3.18
C GLN A 46 -6.31 -14.03 2.50
N ALA A 47 -7.45 -13.45 2.89
CA ALA A 47 -7.91 -12.18 2.34
C ALA A 47 -6.98 -11.02 2.73
N LEU A 48 -6.49 -11.02 3.97
CA LEU A 48 -5.47 -10.08 4.41
C LEU A 48 -4.17 -10.22 3.61
N THR A 49 -3.68 -11.45 3.42
CA THR A 49 -2.45 -11.72 2.66
C THR A 49 -2.57 -11.26 1.21
N ASN A 50 -3.70 -11.51 0.56
CA ASN A 50 -3.95 -11.01 -0.79
C ASN A 50 -3.98 -9.48 -0.86
N THR A 51 -4.55 -8.83 0.15
CA THR A 51 -4.58 -7.37 0.25
C THR A 51 -3.17 -6.79 0.43
N LEU A 52 -2.37 -7.36 1.33
CA LEU A 52 -0.98 -6.96 1.56
C LEU A 52 -0.11 -7.16 0.32
N ARG A 53 -0.34 -8.24 -0.44
CA ARG A 53 0.35 -8.48 -1.71
C ARG A 53 0.05 -7.39 -2.74
N LYS A 54 -1.23 -7.06 -2.95
CA LYS A 54 -1.63 -5.96 -3.85
C LYS A 54 -1.05 -4.61 -3.44
N LEU A 55 -1.03 -4.31 -2.14
CA LEU A 55 -0.40 -3.08 -1.62
C LEU A 55 1.11 -3.07 -1.90
N ARG A 56 1.79 -4.21 -1.73
CA ARG A 56 3.23 -4.35 -2.02
C ARG A 56 3.53 -4.17 -3.51
N ASP A 57 2.72 -4.75 -4.38
CA ASP A 57 2.87 -4.62 -5.83
C ASP A 57 2.69 -3.15 -6.25
N ALA A 58 1.68 -2.47 -5.70
CA ALA A 58 1.45 -1.03 -5.94
C ALA A 58 2.60 -0.14 -5.41
N MET A 59 3.23 -0.50 -4.28
CA MET A 59 4.41 0.22 -3.77
C MET A 59 5.61 0.08 -4.70
N LYS A 60 5.88 -1.14 -5.20
CA LYS A 60 6.96 -1.39 -6.16
C LYS A 60 6.76 -0.60 -7.45
N GLU A 61 5.54 -0.57 -7.96
CA GLU A 61 5.18 0.15 -9.17
C GLU A 61 5.29 1.68 -9.00
N SER A 62 4.97 2.21 -7.82
CA SER A 62 5.19 3.62 -7.49
C SER A 62 6.69 3.99 -7.48
N THR A 63 7.53 3.07 -6.99
CA THR A 63 8.99 3.29 -6.95
C THR A 63 9.61 3.29 -8.35
N ALA A 64 9.05 2.48 -9.26
CA ALA A 64 9.44 2.48 -10.68
C ALA A 64 9.01 3.77 -11.40
N HIS A 65 7.82 4.30 -11.08
CA HIS A 65 7.28 5.51 -11.73
C HIS A 65 8.01 6.80 -11.32
N SER A 66 8.51 6.89 -10.08
CA SER A 66 9.35 8.00 -9.64
C SER A 66 10.74 8.03 -10.30
N ARG A 67 11.24 6.89 -10.82
CA ARG A 67 12.52 6.85 -11.54
C ARG A 67 12.42 7.39 -12.96
N THR A 68 11.24 7.31 -13.58
CA THR A 68 10.99 7.83 -14.94
C THR A 68 10.81 9.35 -15.02
N HIS A 69 10.51 10.03 -13.90
CA HIS A 69 10.31 11.49 -13.90
C HIS A 69 11.55 12.30 -13.49
N ALA A 70 12.64 11.63 -13.08
CA ALA A 70 13.90 12.26 -12.66
C ALA A 70 14.95 12.38 -13.78
N ALA A 71 14.67 11.85 -14.99
CA ALA A 71 15.61 11.85 -16.12
C ALA A 71 15.27 12.85 -17.23
N ALA A 72 14.33 13.79 -17.01
CA ALA A 72 13.83 14.68 -18.06
C ALA A 72 14.20 16.18 -17.87
N ASP A 73 15.03 16.55 -16.89
CA ASP A 73 15.31 17.97 -16.57
C ASP A 73 16.78 18.39 -16.74
N HIS A 74 17.45 17.95 -17.81
CA HIS A 74 18.73 18.58 -18.20
C HIS A 74 18.90 18.57 -19.72
N HIS A 75 18.27 19.52 -20.42
CA HIS A 75 18.91 20.21 -21.54
C HIS A 75 18.13 21.50 -21.93
N VAL A 76 18.50 22.63 -21.33
CA VAL A 76 18.22 23.96 -21.88
C VAL A 76 19.49 24.81 -21.78
N GLY A 77 19.83 25.45 -22.90
CA GLY A 77 20.83 26.51 -23.02
C GLY A 77 22.21 26.00 -23.47
N SER A 78 22.88 26.59 -24.45
CA SER A 78 22.61 27.69 -25.40
C SER A 78 23.64 27.59 -26.51
#